data_AF-A0A9E2N298-F1
#
_entry.id   AF-A0A9E2N298-F1
#
_cell.length_a   1.000
_cell.length_b   1.000
_cell.length_c   1.000
_cell.angle_alpha   90.00
_cell.angle_beta   90.00
_cell.angle_gamma   90.00
#
_symmetry.space_group_name_H-M   'P 1'
#
loop_
_entity.id
_entity.type
_entity.pdbx_description
1 polymer ?
#
loop_
_entity_poly.entity_id
_entity_poly.type
_entity_poly.pdbx_seq_one_letter_code
_entity_poly.pdbx_strand_id
1 'polypeptide(L)'
;MKYFKYISVLLFYIFISCSDNSIVNIDEVNNNTPPYIAEDIRKTVESVNIDSLKTYLEILTGAAPFINGSDTVVIKSRNSFYEENEIAADYLESKLKGFGYTVINQNFNSNGRNIYAVLNGSGSNNEYYV
;
A
#
# COMPACT_ATOMS: atom_id res chain seq x y z
N MET A 1 40.86 54.76 -0.45
CA MET A 1 39.39 54.76 -0.48
C MET A 1 38.90 53.97 -1.70
N LYS A 2 38.39 52.76 -1.49
CA LYS A 2 37.29 52.13 -2.25
C LYS A 2 36.96 50.82 -1.51
N TYR A 3 36.00 50.98 -0.61
CA TYR A 3 35.38 49.93 0.18
C TYR A 3 34.23 49.30 -0.64
N PHE A 4 33.87 48.06 -0.30
CA PHE A 4 32.59 47.38 -0.58
C PHE A 4 32.42 46.86 -2.03
N LYS A 5 31.98 45.63 -2.31
CA LYS A 5 31.19 44.63 -1.57
C LYS A 5 31.51 43.24 -2.14
N TYR A 6 32.08 42.34 -1.34
CA TYR A 6 31.94 40.90 -1.58
C TYR A 6 30.76 40.45 -0.73
N ILE A 7 29.59 40.31 -1.35
CA ILE A 7 28.45 39.64 -0.71
C ILE A 7 28.73 38.15 -0.86
N SER A 8 29.35 37.57 0.16
CA SER A 8 29.34 36.12 0.35
C SER A 8 27.92 35.76 0.79
N VAL A 9 27.10 35.31 -0.16
CA VAL A 9 25.83 34.66 0.16
C VAL A 9 26.19 33.29 0.73
N LEU A 10 26.24 33.20 2.05
CA LEU A 10 26.29 31.93 2.76
C LEU A 10 24.94 31.23 2.51
N LEU A 11 24.87 30.40 1.47
CA LEU A 11 23.72 29.53 1.25
C LEU A 11 23.65 28.53 2.41
N PHE A 12 22.79 28.82 3.39
CA PHE A 12 22.33 27.84 4.36
C PHE A 12 21.49 26.81 3.59
N TYR A 13 22.12 25.73 3.16
CA TYR A 13 21.39 24.51 2.81
C TYR A 13 20.89 23.89 4.11
N ILE A 14 19.62 24.14 4.42
CA ILE A 14 18.90 23.31 5.40
C ILE A 14 18.62 21.99 4.67
N PHE A 15 19.48 21.01 4.90
CA PHE A 15 19.13 19.61 4.62
C PHE A 15 18.09 19.20 5.65
N ILE A 16 16.81 19.16 5.26
CA ILE A 16 15.82 18.40 6.01
C ILE A 16 16.03 16.93 5.60
N SER A 17 17.00 16.27 6.22
CA SER A 17 17.02 14.81 6.25
C SER A 17 15.93 14.37 7.22
N CYS A 18 14.73 14.06 6.71
CA CYS A 18 13.81 13.22 7.47
C CYS A 18 14.30 11.77 7.33
N SER A 19 15.39 11.48 8.04
CA SER A 19 15.83 10.14 8.33
C SER A 19 15.79 10.05 9.85
N ASP A 20 14.60 9.82 10.40
CA ASP A 20 14.52 9.16 11.69
C ASP A 20 15.04 7.73 11.49
N ASN A 21 16.37 7.62 11.41
CA ASN A 21 17.06 6.43 11.89
C ASN A 21 17.13 6.58 13.41
N SER A 22 15.95 6.63 14.04
CA SER A 22 15.86 6.13 15.39
C SER A 22 16.23 4.66 15.27
N ILE A 23 17.49 4.34 15.59
CA ILE A 23 17.83 3.01 16.06
C ILE A 23 16.83 2.79 17.17
N VAL A 24 15.81 1.97 16.91
CA VAL A 24 14.97 1.44 17.97
C VAL A 24 15.97 0.77 18.89
N ASN A 25 16.20 1.36 20.05
CA ASN A 25 16.95 0.70 21.09
C ASN A 25 16.10 -0.50 21.50
N ILE A 26 16.39 -1.66 20.93
CA ILE A 26 15.61 -2.88 21.14
C ILE A 26 15.70 -3.31 22.61
N ASP A 27 16.65 -2.76 23.36
CA ASP A 27 16.79 -2.99 24.80
C ASP A 27 15.70 -2.28 25.64
N GLU A 28 14.86 -1.43 25.04
CA GLU A 28 13.71 -0.78 25.69
C GLU A 28 12.35 -1.21 25.11
N VAL A 29 12.32 -2.30 24.33
CA VAL A 29 11.08 -2.98 23.93
C VAL A 29 10.68 -3.93 25.05
N ASN A 30 9.82 -3.41 25.94
CA ASN A 30 8.94 -4.11 26.87
C ASN A 30 9.29 -5.58 27.23
N ASN A 31 9.61 -5.82 28.50
CA ASN A 31 9.78 -7.17 29.06
C ASN A 31 8.47 -8.03 29.10
N ASN A 32 7.44 -7.67 28.31
CA ASN A 32 6.11 -8.28 28.32
C ASN A 32 5.64 -8.78 26.93
N THR A 33 6.43 -8.63 25.85
CA THR A 33 6.10 -9.26 24.56
C THR A 33 7.01 -10.46 24.33
N PRO A 34 6.48 -11.67 24.11
CA PRO A 34 7.32 -12.82 23.78
C PRO A 34 8.18 -12.49 22.55
N PRO A 35 9.50 -12.80 22.56
CA PRO A 35 10.44 -12.41 21.50
C PRO A 35 10.05 -12.92 20.10
N TYR A 36 9.23 -13.97 20.05
CA TYR A 36 8.65 -14.52 18.81
C TYR A 36 7.67 -13.55 18.12
N ILE A 37 6.84 -12.83 18.89
CA ILE A 37 5.81 -11.94 18.33
C ILE A 37 6.44 -10.67 17.73
N ALA A 38 7.49 -10.14 18.36
CA ALA A 38 8.21 -8.98 17.84
C ALA A 38 8.89 -9.28 16.49
N GLU A 39 9.43 -10.49 16.34
CA GLU A 39 10.10 -10.94 15.12
C GLU A 39 9.11 -11.19 13.97
N ASP A 40 7.95 -11.77 14.23
CA ASP A 40 6.91 -11.99 13.22
C ASP A 40 6.32 -10.67 12.70
N ILE A 41 6.12 -9.69 13.60
CA ILE A 41 5.71 -8.34 13.20
C ILE A 41 6.76 -7.70 12.30
N ARG A 42 8.04 -7.75 12.69
CA ARG A 42 9.14 -7.21 11.89
C ARG A 42 9.20 -7.84 10.50
N LYS A 43 9.17 -9.17 10.41
CA LYS A 43 9.13 -9.91 9.14
C LYS A 43 7.94 -9.51 8.28
N THR A 44 6.77 -9.32 8.89
CA THR A 44 5.56 -8.90 8.17
C THR A 44 5.76 -7.52 7.54
N VAL A 45 6.27 -6.54 8.31
CA VAL A 45 6.56 -5.20 7.79
C VAL A 45 7.60 -5.23 6.68
N GLU A 46 8.68 -6.00 6.86
CA GLU A 46 9.75 -6.14 5.87
C GLU A 46 9.32 -6.86 4.58
N SER A 47 8.27 -7.69 4.65
CA SER A 47 7.71 -8.37 3.48
C SER A 47 6.92 -7.45 2.54
N VAL A 48 6.60 -6.22 2.97
CA VAL A 48 5.85 -5.25 2.16
C VAL A 48 6.73 -4.71 1.04
N ASN A 49 6.32 -4.97 -0.20
CA ASN A 49 6.97 -4.42 -1.38
C ASN A 49 6.37 -3.05 -1.76
N ILE A 50 7.13 -1.97 -1.55
CA ILE A 50 6.67 -0.59 -1.81
C ILE A 50 6.35 -0.33 -3.29
N ASP A 51 7.07 -0.95 -4.21
CA ASP A 51 6.85 -0.75 -5.65
C ASP A 51 5.53 -1.39 -6.10
N SER A 52 5.19 -2.54 -5.53
CA SER A 52 3.89 -3.18 -5.76
C SER A 52 2.76 -2.31 -5.22
N LEU A 53 2.91 -1.76 -4.00
CA LEU A 53 1.90 -0.86 -3.42
C LEU A 53 1.68 0.39 -4.29
N LYS A 54 2.78 1.02 -4.75
CA LYS A 54 2.71 2.16 -5.67
C LYS A 54 2.04 1.79 -6.98
N THR A 55 2.42 0.67 -7.58
CA THR A 55 1.83 0.19 -8.83
C THR A 55 0.32 0.01 -8.70
N TYR A 56 -0.15 -0.60 -7.61
CA TYR A 56 -1.59 -0.79 -7.38
C TYR A 56 -2.32 0.55 -7.23
N LEU A 57 -1.72 1.51 -6.53
CA LEU A 57 -2.26 2.86 -6.39
C LEU A 57 -2.31 3.58 -7.73
N GLU A 58 -1.22 3.57 -8.49
CA GLU A 58 -1.11 4.23 -9.79
C GLU A 58 -2.14 3.70 -10.78
N ILE A 59 -2.38 2.39 -10.81
CA ILE A 59 -3.42 1.79 -11.66
C ILE A 59 -4.82 2.26 -11.21
N LEU A 60 -5.15 2.16 -9.92
CA LEU A 60 -6.47 2.53 -9.40
C LEU A 60 -6.78 4.03 -9.47
N THR A 61 -5.74 4.86 -9.56
CA THR A 61 -5.85 6.31 -9.72
C THR A 61 -5.74 6.77 -11.18
N GLY A 62 -5.50 5.84 -12.12
CA GLY A 62 -5.39 6.14 -13.54
C GLY A 62 -4.04 6.75 -13.96
N ALA A 63 -3.05 6.78 -13.07
CA ALA A 63 -1.69 7.22 -13.37
C ALA A 63 -0.90 6.18 -14.20
N ALA A 64 -1.29 4.90 -14.13
CA ALA A 64 -0.69 3.82 -14.91
C ALA A 64 -1.77 2.95 -15.59
N PRO A 65 -1.49 2.43 -16.80
CA PRO A 65 -2.35 1.44 -17.44
C PRO A 65 -2.17 0.04 -16.83
N PHE A 66 -3.12 -0.86 -17.11
CA PHE A 66 -2.97 -2.28 -16.84
C PHE A 66 -3.62 -3.13 -17.94
N ILE A 67 -3.31 -4.43 -17.94
CA ILE A 67 -3.89 -5.38 -18.89
C ILE A 67 -5.17 -5.99 -18.30
N ASN A 68 -6.30 -5.80 -18.98
CA ASN A 68 -7.56 -6.49 -18.69
C ASN A 68 -7.89 -7.40 -19.88
N GLY A 69 -7.72 -8.72 -19.70
CA GLY A 69 -7.83 -9.67 -20.82
C GLY A 69 -6.74 -9.44 -21.88
N SER A 70 -7.14 -9.05 -23.09
CA SER A 70 -6.23 -8.69 -24.20
C SER A 70 -5.90 -7.20 -24.26
N ASP A 71 -6.61 -6.37 -23.50
CA ASP A 71 -6.65 -4.93 -23.74
C ASP A 71 -5.82 -4.18 -22.70
N THR A 72 -5.14 -3.13 -23.15
CA THR A 72 -4.48 -2.18 -22.25
C THR A 72 -5.46 -1.07 -21.90
N VAL A 73 -5.81 -0.95 -20.62
CA VAL A 73 -6.84 -0.03 -20.12
C VAL A 73 -6.29 0.91 -19.05
N VAL A 74 -6.95 2.06 -18.88
CA VAL A 74 -6.64 3.08 -17.85
C VAL A 74 -7.92 3.42 -17.10
N ILE A 75 -7.89 3.39 -15.77
CA ILE A 75 -9.03 3.75 -14.92
C ILE A 75 -9.07 5.27 -14.76
N LYS A 76 -9.81 5.97 -15.61
CA LYS A 76 -9.90 7.45 -15.55
C LYS A 76 -10.77 7.94 -14.40
N SER A 77 -11.77 7.16 -14.02
CA SER A 77 -12.73 7.50 -12.97
C SER A 77 -13.20 6.23 -12.26
N ARG A 78 -13.46 6.35 -10.96
CA ARG A 78 -14.11 5.30 -10.14
C ARG A 78 -15.49 5.76 -9.66
N ASN A 79 -16.05 6.76 -10.33
CA ASN A 79 -17.42 7.18 -10.05
C ASN A 79 -18.38 6.22 -10.75
N SER A 80 -19.43 5.80 -10.06
CA SER A 80 -20.38 4.76 -10.51
C SER A 80 -21.07 5.06 -11.84
N PHE A 81 -21.15 6.31 -12.29
CA PHE A 81 -21.77 6.64 -13.57
C PHE A 81 -20.85 6.44 -14.78
N TYR A 82 -19.58 6.06 -14.55
CA TYR A 82 -18.58 5.84 -15.58
C TYR A 82 -18.25 4.35 -15.72
N GLU A 83 -18.00 3.91 -16.95
CA GLU A 83 -17.66 2.51 -17.26
C GLU A 83 -16.36 2.06 -16.58
N GLU A 84 -15.42 2.99 -16.37
CA GLU A 84 -14.14 2.69 -15.73
C GLU A 84 -14.28 2.27 -14.26
N ASN A 85 -15.42 2.57 -13.62
CA ASN A 85 -15.72 2.02 -12.30
C ASN A 85 -15.83 0.50 -12.35
N GLU A 86 -16.39 -0.06 -13.41
CA GLU A 86 -16.47 -1.51 -13.57
C GLU A 86 -15.11 -2.12 -13.91
N ILE A 87 -14.31 -1.43 -14.73
CA ILE A 87 -12.92 -1.83 -15.01
C ILE A 87 -12.10 -1.85 -13.71
N ALA A 88 -12.33 -0.90 -12.80
CA ALA A 88 -11.69 -0.90 -11.49
C ALA A 88 -12.12 -2.10 -10.63
N ALA A 89 -13.39 -2.50 -10.71
CA ALA A 89 -13.89 -3.69 -10.02
C ALA A 89 -13.28 -4.98 -10.60
N ASP A 90 -13.17 -5.10 -11.93
CA ASP A 90 -12.47 -6.19 -12.60
C ASP A 90 -11.00 -6.29 -12.17
N TYR A 91 -10.32 -5.14 -12.07
CA TYR A 91 -8.93 -5.09 -11.59
C TYR A 91 -8.80 -5.66 -10.18
N LEU A 92 -9.67 -5.21 -9.25
CA LEU A 92 -9.68 -5.69 -7.88
C LEU A 92 -9.98 -7.19 -7.82
N GLU A 93 -10.96 -7.66 -8.60
CA GLU A 93 -11.29 -9.08 -8.68
C GLU A 93 -10.09 -9.91 -9.13
N SER A 94 -9.42 -9.49 -10.22
CA SER A 94 -8.23 -10.17 -10.74
C SER A 94 -7.10 -10.22 -9.72
N LYS A 95 -6.80 -9.10 -9.04
CA LYS A 95 -5.73 -9.04 -8.04
C LYS A 95 -6.02 -9.89 -6.82
N LEU A 96 -7.24 -9.81 -6.28
CA LEU A 96 -7.63 -10.58 -5.10
C LEU A 96 -7.64 -12.09 -5.41
N LYS A 97 -8.08 -12.51 -6.60
CA LYS A 97 -7.93 -13.90 -7.06
C LYS A 97 -6.47 -14.30 -7.19
N GLY A 98 -5.62 -13.41 -7.71
CA GLY A 98 -4.17 -13.63 -7.83
C GLY A 98 -3.48 -13.84 -6.48
N PHE A 99 -4.01 -13.26 -5.40
CA PHE A 99 -3.56 -13.51 -4.03
C PHE A 99 -4.11 -14.80 -3.41
N GLY A 100 -4.94 -15.55 -4.12
CA GLY A 100 -5.53 -16.81 -3.65
C GLY A 100 -6.82 -16.64 -2.85
N TYR A 101 -7.44 -15.46 -2.86
CA TYR A 101 -8.73 -15.26 -2.19
C TYR A 101 -9.89 -15.81 -3.00
N THR A 102 -10.94 -16.24 -2.29
CA THR A 102 -12.25 -16.47 -2.91
C THR A 102 -12.93 -15.12 -3.09
N VAL A 103 -13.07 -14.66 -4.33
CA VAL A 103 -13.64 -13.35 -4.64
C VAL A 103 -15.07 -13.49 -5.13
N ILE A 104 -15.96 -12.62 -4.64
CA ILE A 104 -17.36 -12.63 -5.00
C ILE A 104 -17.80 -11.22 -5.42
N ASN A 105 -18.48 -11.19 -6.56
CA ASN A 105 -19.12 -10.00 -7.11
C ASN A 105 -20.51 -9.85 -6.50
N GLN A 106 -20.70 -8.83 -5.67
CA GLN A 106 -21.98 -8.49 -5.10
C GLN A 106 -22.59 -7.31 -5.86
N ASN A 107 -23.71 -7.55 -6.54
CA ASN A 107 -24.46 -6.47 -7.15
C ASN A 107 -24.92 -5.47 -6.08
N PHE A 108 -24.55 -4.19 -6.21
CA PHE A 108 -24.96 -3.14 -5.29
C PHE A 108 -26.14 -2.34 -5.84
N ASN A 109 -26.05 -1.90 -7.10
CA ASN A 109 -27.14 -1.27 -7.84
C ASN A 109 -26.93 -1.42 -9.36
N SER A 110 -27.73 -0.74 -10.18
CA SER A 110 -27.63 -0.81 -11.66
C SER A 110 -26.29 -0.28 -12.22
N ASN A 111 -25.56 0.51 -11.45
CA ASN A 111 -24.38 1.26 -11.88
C ASN A 111 -23.13 0.86 -11.09
N GLY A 112 -23.19 -0.21 -10.31
CA GLY A 112 -22.09 -0.55 -9.42
C GLY A 112 -22.25 -1.90 -8.74
N ARG A 113 -21.10 -2.53 -8.52
CA ARG A 113 -20.94 -3.76 -7.76
C ARG A 113 -19.85 -3.59 -6.72
N ASN A 114 -19.97 -4.34 -5.64
CA ASN A 114 -18.94 -4.49 -4.64
C ASN A 114 -18.11 -5.74 -4.96
N ILE A 115 -16.80 -5.64 -4.74
CA ILE A 115 -15.89 -6.78 -4.74
C ILE A 115 -15.59 -7.13 -3.29
N TYR A 116 -15.95 -8.33 -2.86
CA TYR A 116 -15.55 -8.84 -1.55
C TYR A 116 -14.72 -10.11 -1.70
N ALA A 117 -13.65 -10.20 -0.91
CA ALA A 117 -12.71 -11.31 -0.94
C ALA A 117 -12.68 -12.00 0.43
N VAL A 118 -12.68 -13.33 0.42
CA VAL A 118 -12.69 -14.16 1.61
C VAL A 118 -11.41 -15.01 1.62
N LEU A 119 -10.68 -14.92 2.73
CA LEU A 119 -9.67 -15.89 3.12
C LEU A 119 -10.23 -16.72 4.27
N ASN A 120 -10.45 -18.01 4.03
CA ASN A 120 -10.86 -18.91 5.10
C ASN A 120 -9.66 -19.16 6.02
N GLY A 121 -9.86 -18.95 7.33
CA GLY A 121 -8.84 -19.33 8.30
C GLY A 121 -8.60 -20.83 8.27
N SER A 122 -7.34 -21.25 8.33
CA SER A 122 -6.97 -22.65 8.58
C SER A 122 -7.18 -22.94 10.07
N GLY A 123 -8.39 -23.36 10.44
CA GLY A 123 -8.66 -23.82 11.79
C GLY A 123 -7.94 -25.14 12.09
N SER A 124 -6.73 -25.06 12.65
CA SER A 124 -6.14 -26.18 13.40
C SER A 124 -5.56 -25.78 14.76
N ASN A 125 -5.36 -24.50 15.05
CA ASN A 125 -4.69 -24.10 16.29
C ASN A 125 -5.61 -23.19 17.09
N ASN A 126 -6.47 -23.84 17.87
CA ASN A 126 -7.30 -23.26 18.92
C ASN A 126 -6.41 -22.81 20.11
N GLU A 127 -5.31 -22.10 19.84
CA GLU A 127 -4.44 -21.54 20.87
C GLU A 127 -5.02 -20.18 21.28
N TYR A 128 -5.95 -20.22 22.24
CA TYR A 128 -6.30 -19.06 23.01
C TYR A 128 -5.10 -18.71 23.91
N TYR A 129 -4.42 -17.60 23.64
CA TYR A 129 -3.55 -16.99 24.64
C TYR A 129 -4.48 -16.32 25.68
N VAL A 130 -4.56 -16.91 26.88
CA VAL A 130 -5.23 -16.32 28.07
C VAL A 130 -4.19 -15.58 28.89
#